data_AF-A0A956VNT0-F1
#
_entry.id   AF-A0A956VNT0-F1
#
_cell.length_a   1.000
_cell.length_b   1.000
_cell.length_c   1.000
_cell.angle_alpha   90.00
_cell.angle_beta   90.00
_cell.angle_gamma   90.00
#
_symmetry.space_group_name_H-M   'P 1'
#
loop_
_entity.id
_entity.type
_entity.pdbx_description
1 polymer ?
#
loop_
_entity_poly.entity_id
_entity_poly.type
_entity_poly.pdbx_seq_one_letter_code
_entity_poly.pdbx_strand_id
1 'polypeptide(L)'
;MKRCKACGETKALTEFYTYPSGTVDSWCRPCKRDYEKERSRRRLDAKGRSRPARWSIPPGKKWCNKCRKVLPIAEFHKRQDWCKSCRSAYATATRTRESQDRSNANTRAWRDRNPERVQELNRAYHKERYARDRDGILALNAASYARHRKARIADAKRWAEANPDRRREIVQRWET
;
A
#
# COMPACT_ATOMS: atom_id res chain seq x y z
N MET A 1 -44.12 2.70 -8.57
CA MET A 1 -44.06 4.16 -8.30
C MET A 1 -43.66 4.38 -6.84
N LYS A 2 -42.96 5.47 -6.50
CA LYS A 2 -42.53 5.79 -5.13
C LYS A 2 -42.59 7.31 -4.89
N ARG A 3 -43.00 7.72 -3.69
CA ARG A 3 -43.02 9.13 -3.27
C ARG A 3 -41.66 9.56 -2.74
N CYS A 4 -41.11 10.66 -3.26
CA CYS A 4 -39.88 11.26 -2.75
C CYS A 4 -40.12 11.95 -1.41
N LYS A 5 -39.34 11.61 -0.37
CA LYS A 5 -39.45 12.25 0.96
C LYS A 5 -39.02 13.73 0.98
N ALA A 6 -38.23 14.18 0.00
CA ALA A 6 -37.74 15.56 -0.06
C ALA A 6 -38.70 16.49 -0.82
N CYS A 7 -39.05 16.18 -2.07
CA CYS A 7 -39.96 17.02 -2.87
C CYS A 7 -41.44 16.63 -2.77
N GLY A 8 -41.78 15.49 -2.16
CA GLY A 8 -43.16 15.04 -2.00
C GLY A 8 -43.82 14.44 -3.25
N GLU A 9 -43.19 14.52 -4.42
CA GLU A 9 -43.70 14.01 -5.70
C GLU A 9 -43.62 12.47 -5.80
N THR A 10 -44.61 11.87 -6.47
CA THR A 10 -44.61 10.44 -6.81
C THR A 10 -43.93 10.23 -8.16
N LYS A 11 -42.80 9.51 -8.17
CA LYS A 11 -41.98 9.26 -9.38
C LYS A 11 -41.83 7.77 -9.67
N ALA A 12 -41.39 7.47 -10.89
CA ALA A 12 -40.98 6.12 -11.28
C ALA A 12 -39.78 5.65 -10.44
N LEU A 13 -39.64 4.33 -10.24
CA LEU A 13 -38.53 3.78 -9.45
C LEU A 13 -37.15 4.07 -10.07
N THR A 14 -37.09 4.26 -11.39
CA THR A 14 -35.88 4.66 -12.13
C THR A 14 -35.35 6.04 -11.73
N GLU A 15 -36.20 6.92 -11.23
CA GLU A 15 -35.85 8.25 -10.73
C GLU A 15 -35.19 8.22 -9.34
N PHE A 16 -35.02 7.05 -8.75
CA PHE A 16 -34.34 6.85 -7.48
C PHE A 16 -32.99 6.14 -7.71
N TYR A 17 -32.09 6.22 -6.74
CA TYR A 17 -30.90 5.39 -6.73
C TYR A 17 -31.25 4.00 -6.18
N THR A 18 -30.66 2.97 -6.78
CA THR A 18 -30.82 1.58 -6.35
C THR A 18 -29.47 1.10 -5.81
N TYR A 19 -29.48 0.58 -4.58
CA TYR A 19 -28.30 -0.03 -3.97
C TYR A 19 -28.10 -1.46 -4.49
N PRO A 20 -26.88 -2.03 -4.38
CA PRO A 20 -26.64 -3.43 -4.77
C PRO A 20 -27.57 -4.45 -4.10
N SER A 21 -28.15 -4.12 -2.94
CA SER A 21 -29.17 -4.91 -2.24
C SER A 21 -30.55 -4.91 -2.90
N GLY A 22 -30.75 -4.15 -3.99
CA GLY A 22 -32.05 -3.93 -4.61
C GLY A 22 -32.93 -2.88 -3.92
N THR A 23 -32.50 -2.35 -2.76
CA THR A 23 -33.23 -1.30 -2.05
C THR A 23 -33.19 0.02 -2.82
N VAL A 24 -34.32 0.70 -2.94
CA VAL A 24 -34.43 2.03 -3.56
C VAL A 24 -34.38 3.14 -2.52
N ASP A 25 -33.61 4.21 -2.80
CA ASP A 25 -33.49 5.36 -1.90
C ASP A 25 -34.86 6.01 -1.60
N SER A 26 -34.94 6.74 -0.49
CA SER A 26 -36.12 7.50 -0.08
C SER A 26 -36.27 8.84 -0.82
N TRP A 27 -35.18 9.32 -1.45
CA TRP A 27 -35.16 10.57 -2.22
C TRP A 27 -34.90 10.29 -3.70
N CYS A 28 -35.55 11.07 -4.55
CA CYS A 28 -35.27 11.03 -5.99
C CYS A 28 -33.86 11.54 -6.27
N ARG A 29 -33.29 11.14 -7.41
CA ARG A 29 -31.92 11.45 -7.83
C ARG A 29 -31.59 12.96 -7.78
N PRO A 30 -32.46 13.88 -8.24
CA PRO A 30 -32.22 15.32 -8.11
C PRO A 30 -32.10 15.77 -6.65
N CYS A 31 -33.10 15.47 -5.82
CA CYS A 31 -33.11 15.89 -4.41
C CYS A 31 -31.91 15.33 -3.63
N LYS A 32 -31.52 14.08 -3.92
CA LYS A 32 -30.35 13.46 -3.31
C LYS A 32 -29.05 14.20 -3.70
N ARG A 33 -28.91 14.56 -4.98
CA ARG A 33 -27.75 15.30 -5.48
C ARG A 33 -27.64 16.68 -4.83
N ASP A 34 -28.76 17.38 -4.70
CA ASP A 34 -28.80 18.71 -4.09
C ASP A 34 -28.47 18.64 -2.59
N TYR A 35 -29.02 17.66 -1.88
CA TYR A 35 -28.68 17.41 -0.49
C TYR A 35 -27.19 17.09 -0.31
N GLU A 36 -26.61 16.22 -1.14
CA GLU A 36 -25.19 15.87 -1.05
C GLU A 36 -24.28 17.07 -1.34
N LYS A 37 -24.65 17.89 -2.32
CA LYS A 37 -23.96 19.15 -2.64
C LYS A 37 -23.98 20.11 -1.45
N GLU A 38 -25.14 20.31 -0.85
CA GLU A 38 -25.30 21.19 0.31
C GLU A 38 -24.59 20.65 1.56
N ARG A 39 -24.71 19.36 1.84
CA ARG A 39 -23.98 18.69 2.92
C ARG A 39 -22.47 18.82 2.74
N SER A 40 -21.98 18.71 1.50
CA SER A 40 -20.57 18.92 1.18
C SER A 40 -20.15 20.37 1.43
N ARG A 41 -20.97 21.37 1.05
CA ARG A 41 -20.70 22.79 1.32
C ARG A 41 -20.61 23.06 2.82
N ARG A 42 -21.60 22.64 3.60
CA ARG A 42 -21.59 22.79 5.08
C ARG A 42 -20.37 22.19 5.73
N ARG A 43 -19.94 21.00 5.28
CA ARG A 43 -18.71 20.35 5.79
C ARG A 43 -17.43 21.12 5.44
N LEU A 44 -17.41 21.80 4.30
CA LEU A 44 -16.31 22.63 3.88
C LEU A 44 -16.28 23.92 4.68
N ASP A 45 -17.43 24.59 4.82
CA ASP A 45 -17.58 25.85 5.57
C ASP A 45 -17.25 25.64 7.06
N ALA A 46 -17.74 24.56 7.68
CA ALA A 46 -17.41 24.21 9.07
C ALA A 46 -15.92 23.94 9.31
N LYS A 47 -15.17 23.57 8.26
CA LYS A 47 -13.71 23.40 8.32
C LYS A 47 -12.95 24.66 7.88
N GLY A 48 -13.67 25.75 7.60
CA GLY A 48 -13.14 26.96 6.98
C GLY A 48 -12.49 26.69 5.62
N ARG A 49 -12.88 25.63 4.91
CA ARG A 49 -12.29 25.14 3.65
C ARG A 49 -13.16 25.52 2.46
N SER A 50 -13.27 26.80 2.11
CA SER A 50 -13.93 27.17 0.86
C SER A 50 -13.07 26.73 -0.34
N ARG A 51 -13.68 25.99 -1.26
CA ARG A 51 -13.05 25.63 -2.54
C ARG A 51 -13.37 26.75 -3.53
N PRO A 52 -12.38 27.32 -4.25
CA PRO A 52 -12.67 28.30 -5.28
C PRO A 52 -13.62 27.69 -6.31
N ALA A 53 -14.52 28.51 -6.86
CA ALA A 53 -15.40 28.09 -7.94
C ALA A 53 -14.54 27.50 -9.07
N ARG A 54 -14.99 26.40 -9.68
CA ARG A 54 -14.24 25.73 -10.75
C ARG A 54 -13.85 26.69 -11.88
N TRP A 55 -14.69 27.69 -12.12
CA TRP A 55 -14.54 28.73 -13.15
C TRP A 55 -13.63 29.90 -12.75
N SER A 56 -13.19 29.98 -11.49
CA SER A 56 -12.27 31.03 -11.04
C SER A 56 -10.79 30.64 -11.10
N ILE A 57 -10.47 29.47 -11.67
CA ILE A 57 -9.08 29.00 -11.85
C ILE A 57 -8.64 29.30 -13.28
N PRO A 58 -7.60 30.14 -13.49
CA PRO A 58 -7.08 30.42 -14.82
C PRO A 58 -6.63 29.16 -15.56
N PRO A 59 -6.70 29.13 -16.91
CA PRO A 59 -6.18 28.02 -17.70
C PRO A 59 -4.68 27.82 -17.40
N GLY A 60 -4.21 26.56 -17.42
CA GLY A 60 -2.83 26.22 -17.09
C GLY A 60 -2.50 26.21 -15.59
N LYS A 61 -3.46 26.55 -14.71
CA LYS A 61 -3.31 26.50 -13.25
C LYS A 61 -4.25 25.47 -12.61
N LYS A 62 -3.91 25.07 -11.38
CA LYS A 62 -4.70 24.16 -10.56
C LYS A 62 -4.70 24.61 -9.11
N TRP A 63 -5.80 24.35 -8.42
CA TRP A 63 -5.93 24.61 -6.98
C TRP A 63 -5.38 23.42 -6.17
N CYS A 64 -4.56 23.72 -5.17
CA CYS A 64 -4.02 22.72 -4.24
C CYS A 64 -4.96 22.53 -3.04
N ASN A 65 -5.48 21.31 -2.83
CA ASN A 65 -6.40 21.00 -1.73
C ASN A 65 -5.76 21.11 -0.33
N LYS A 66 -4.43 21.15 -0.24
CA LYS A 66 -3.69 21.16 1.02
C LYS A 66 -3.28 22.57 1.47
N CYS A 67 -2.52 23.30 0.65
CA CYS A 67 -2.12 24.68 0.96
C CYS A 67 -3.11 25.74 0.44
N ARG A 68 -4.14 25.34 -0.32
CA ARG A 68 -5.21 26.21 -0.85
C ARG A 68 -4.77 27.29 -1.84
N LYS A 69 -3.55 27.19 -2.36
CA LYS A 69 -3.01 28.10 -3.38
C LYS A 69 -3.38 27.63 -4.79
N VAL A 70 -3.57 28.58 -5.71
CA VAL A 70 -3.67 28.32 -7.14
C VAL A 70 -2.26 28.40 -7.72
N LEU A 71 -1.76 27.27 -8.22
CA LEU A 71 -0.39 27.13 -8.72
C LEU A 71 -0.41 26.62 -10.17
N PRO A 72 0.67 26.81 -10.95
CA PRO A 72 0.80 26.22 -12.29
C PRO A 72 0.64 24.70 -12.25
N ILE A 73 0.09 24.08 -13.31
CA ILE A 73 -0.06 22.61 -13.40
C ILE A 73 1.28 21.89 -13.22
N ALA A 74 2.40 22.51 -13.62
CA ALA A 74 3.75 22.00 -13.43
C ALA A 74 4.13 21.75 -11.94
N GLU A 75 3.48 22.45 -11.01
CA GLU A 75 3.68 22.28 -9.57
C GLU A 75 2.92 21.09 -8.98
N PHE A 76 2.23 20.29 -9.80
CA PHE A 76 1.45 19.14 -9.38
C PHE A 76 2.02 17.86 -9.98
N HIS A 77 1.81 16.74 -9.27
CA HIS A 77 2.02 15.43 -9.88
C HIS A 77 0.83 15.04 -10.75
N LYS A 78 1.09 14.20 -11.74
CA LYS A 78 0.04 13.61 -12.60
C LYS A 78 -1.06 12.99 -11.71
N ARG A 79 -2.33 13.35 -12.00
CA ARG A 79 -3.55 12.90 -11.27
C ARG A 79 -3.69 13.36 -9.81
N GLN A 80 -2.80 14.20 -9.28
CA GLN A 80 -2.91 14.66 -7.88
C GLN A 80 -3.45 16.08 -7.78
N ASP A 81 -4.17 16.36 -6.69
CA ASP A 81 -4.86 17.62 -6.38
C ASP A 81 -4.15 18.45 -5.29
N TRP A 82 -2.99 17.99 -4.81
CA TRP A 82 -2.05 18.73 -3.98
C TRP A 82 -0.74 19.01 -4.72
N CYS A 83 -0.08 20.12 -4.39
CA CYS A 83 1.18 20.51 -5.02
C CYS A 83 2.37 19.66 -4.51
N LYS A 84 3.45 19.65 -5.29
CA LYS A 84 4.71 18.93 -5.00
C LYS A 84 5.24 19.25 -3.59
N SER A 85 5.24 20.52 -3.19
CA SER A 85 5.69 20.93 -1.86
C SER A 85 4.84 20.35 -0.73
N CYS A 86 3.51 20.39 -0.85
CA CYS A 86 2.61 19.76 0.13
C CYS A 86 2.75 18.24 0.19
N ARG A 87 3.02 17.59 -0.95
CA ARG A 87 3.30 16.16 -0.99
C ARG A 87 4.61 15.83 -0.28
N SER A 88 5.67 16.60 -0.53
CA SER A 88 6.97 16.43 0.13
C SER A 88 6.84 16.61 1.65
N ALA A 89 6.21 17.71 2.09
CA ALA A 89 5.95 17.96 3.50
C ALA A 89 5.14 16.83 4.16
N TYR A 90 4.12 16.31 3.48
CA TYR A 90 3.37 15.16 3.96
C TYR A 90 4.24 13.90 4.06
N ALA A 91 5.02 13.59 3.02
CA ALA A 91 5.90 12.43 3.01
C ALA A 91 6.89 12.49 4.18
N THR A 92 7.53 13.65 4.42
CA THR A 92 8.42 13.86 5.56
C THR A 92 7.69 13.68 6.90
N ALA A 93 6.52 14.29 7.06
CA ALA A 93 5.71 14.15 8.28
C ALA A 93 5.26 12.71 8.53
N THR A 94 5.05 11.90 7.48
CA THR A 94 4.67 10.48 7.62
C THR A 94 5.84 9.51 7.74
N ARG A 95 7.08 9.97 7.53
CA ARG A 95 8.31 9.17 7.64
C ARG A 95 8.90 9.17 9.05
N THR A 96 8.10 9.44 10.07
CA THR A 96 8.54 9.28 11.47
C THR A 96 8.92 7.83 11.74
N ARG A 97 9.84 7.62 12.70
CA ARG A 97 10.27 6.29 13.12
C ARG A 97 9.08 5.42 13.53
N GLU A 98 8.16 5.97 14.32
CA GLU A 98 6.93 5.29 14.72
C GLU A 98 6.06 4.84 13.54
N SER A 99 5.95 5.66 12.50
CA SER A 99 5.17 5.31 11.30
C SER A 99 5.83 4.16 10.53
N GLN A 100 7.17 4.16 10.46
CA GLN A 100 7.94 3.08 9.86
C GLN A 100 7.82 1.80 10.70
N ASP A 101 7.95 1.90 12.03
CA ASP A 101 7.83 0.79 12.95
C ASP A 101 6.44 0.15 12.87
N ARG A 102 5.38 0.96 12.82
CA ARG A 102 4.00 0.47 12.60
C ARG A 102 3.84 -0.21 11.25
N SER A 103 4.40 0.34 10.19
CA SER A 103 4.38 -0.29 8.86
C SER A 103 5.08 -1.66 8.90
N ASN A 104 6.26 -1.72 9.51
CA ASN A 104 7.03 -2.94 9.66
C ASN A 104 6.31 -3.98 10.53
N ALA A 105 5.69 -3.54 11.63
CA ALA A 105 4.85 -4.39 12.48
C ALA A 105 3.67 -4.97 11.71
N ASN A 106 2.97 -4.16 10.91
CA ASN A 106 1.88 -4.63 10.06
C ASN A 106 2.37 -5.65 9.03
N THR A 107 3.53 -5.42 8.41
CA THR A 107 4.14 -6.40 7.49
C THR A 107 4.50 -7.70 8.19
N ARG A 108 5.10 -7.65 9.39
CA ARG A 108 5.40 -8.84 10.20
C ARG A 108 4.12 -9.60 10.56
N ALA A 109 3.14 -8.92 11.14
CA ALA A 109 1.86 -9.53 11.50
C ALA A 109 1.11 -10.11 10.30
N TRP A 110 1.25 -9.53 9.10
CA TRP A 110 0.72 -10.14 7.89
C TRP A 110 1.48 -11.41 7.51
N ARG A 111 2.82 -11.41 7.54
CA ARG A 111 3.64 -12.59 7.26
C ARG A 111 3.34 -13.74 8.22
N ASP A 112 3.24 -13.43 9.51
CA ASP A 112 2.98 -14.43 10.56
C ASP A 112 1.60 -15.08 10.38
N ARG A 113 0.60 -14.30 9.93
CA ARG A 113 -0.75 -14.81 9.62
C ARG A 113 -0.86 -15.49 8.26
N ASN A 114 0.14 -15.37 7.38
CA ASN A 114 0.09 -15.88 6.01
C ASN A 114 1.38 -16.63 5.62
N PRO A 115 1.80 -17.66 6.39
CA PRO A 115 3.08 -18.33 6.19
C PRO A 115 3.18 -19.02 4.83
N GLU A 116 2.11 -19.69 4.38
CA GLU A 116 2.07 -20.38 3.08
C GLU A 116 2.21 -19.40 1.92
N ARG A 117 1.50 -18.26 1.99
CA ARG A 117 1.58 -17.21 0.97
C ARG A 117 2.97 -16.60 0.89
N VAL A 118 3.63 -16.42 2.04
CA VAL A 118 5.03 -15.97 2.08
C VAL A 118 5.94 -16.99 1.42
N GLN A 119 5.75 -18.27 1.69
CA GLN A 119 6.55 -19.34 1.08
C GLN A 119 6.37 -19.39 -0.43
N GLU A 120 5.14 -19.28 -0.92
CA GLU A 120 4.81 -19.21 -2.35
C GLU A 120 5.50 -18.02 -3.04
N LEU A 121 5.36 -16.82 -2.48
CA LEU A 121 5.99 -15.60 -3.00
C LEU A 121 7.52 -15.72 -3.03
N ASN A 122 8.12 -16.28 -1.97
CA ASN A 122 9.56 -16.51 -1.92
C ASN A 122 10.00 -17.52 -2.99
N ARG A 123 9.26 -18.63 -3.17
CA ARG A 123 9.55 -19.62 -4.22
C ARG A 123 9.48 -19.00 -5.60
N ALA A 124 8.43 -18.22 -5.89
CA ALA A 124 8.27 -17.52 -7.16
C ALA A 124 9.41 -16.52 -7.40
N TYR A 125 9.72 -15.67 -6.42
CA TYR A 125 10.83 -14.72 -6.49
C TYR A 125 12.17 -15.41 -6.77
N HIS A 126 12.49 -16.48 -6.04
CA HIS A 126 13.72 -17.22 -6.26
C HIS A 126 13.74 -17.89 -7.64
N LYS A 127 12.65 -18.52 -8.07
CA LYS A 127 12.54 -19.14 -9.40
C LYS A 127 12.81 -18.14 -10.51
N GLU A 128 12.17 -16.97 -10.48
CA GLU A 128 12.38 -15.91 -11.46
C GLU A 128 13.80 -15.35 -11.42
N ARG A 129 14.34 -15.13 -10.22
CA ARG A 129 15.70 -14.61 -10.05
C ARG A 129 16.76 -15.59 -10.58
N TYR A 130 16.62 -16.88 -10.26
CA TYR A 130 17.50 -17.93 -10.78
C TYR A 130 17.37 -18.10 -12.30
N ALA A 131 16.17 -17.96 -12.86
CA ALA A 131 15.98 -18.01 -14.31
C ALA A 131 16.65 -16.81 -15.01
N ARG A 132 16.66 -15.63 -14.38
CA ARG A 132 17.24 -14.40 -14.94
C ARG A 132 18.76 -14.33 -14.84
N ASP A 133 19.33 -14.77 -13.71
CA ASP A 133 20.74 -14.56 -13.39
C ASP A 133 21.31 -15.76 -12.61
N ARG A 134 21.23 -16.96 -13.21
CA ARG A 134 21.77 -18.16 -12.58
C ARG A 134 23.27 -18.03 -12.33
N ASP A 135 24.00 -17.57 -13.33
CA ASP A 135 25.46 -17.56 -13.31
C ASP A 135 26.00 -16.53 -12.32
N GLY A 136 25.38 -15.34 -12.25
CA GLY A 136 25.72 -14.35 -11.24
C GLY A 136 25.47 -14.85 -9.81
N ILE A 137 24.36 -15.58 -9.58
CA ILE A 137 24.08 -16.20 -8.27
C ILE A 137 25.13 -17.26 -7.92
N LEU A 138 25.48 -18.14 -8.88
CA LEU A 138 26.49 -19.17 -8.66
C LEU A 138 27.87 -18.55 -8.41
N ALA A 139 28.25 -17.51 -9.15
CA ALA A 139 29.50 -16.78 -8.94
C ALA A 139 29.56 -16.10 -7.58
N LEU A 140 28.47 -15.43 -7.15
CA LEU A 140 28.36 -14.84 -5.81
C LEU A 140 28.47 -15.89 -4.71
N ASN A 141 27.83 -17.04 -4.88
CA ASN A 141 27.92 -18.16 -3.94
C ASN A 141 29.34 -18.72 -3.88
N ALA A 142 29.98 -18.95 -5.03
CA ALA A 142 31.37 -19.42 -5.10
C ALA A 142 32.33 -18.43 -4.44
N ALA A 143 32.18 -17.13 -4.70
CA ALA A 143 32.99 -16.07 -4.07
C ALA A 143 32.76 -16.00 -2.55
N SER A 144 31.51 -16.17 -2.10
CA SER A 144 31.19 -16.26 -0.67
C SER A 144 31.87 -17.47 -0.02
N TYR A 145 31.74 -18.65 -0.65
CA TYR A 145 32.40 -19.87 -0.18
C TYR A 145 33.92 -19.72 -0.12
N ALA A 146 34.55 -19.15 -1.16
CA ALA A 146 35.99 -18.92 -1.18
C ALA A 146 36.44 -18.01 -0.03
N ARG A 147 35.75 -16.88 0.19
CA ARG A 147 36.06 -15.94 1.28
C ARG A 147 35.98 -16.58 2.66
N HIS A 148 34.96 -17.40 2.89
CA HIS A 148 34.70 -17.96 4.22
C HIS A 148 35.16 -19.42 4.38
N ARG A 149 35.82 -20.01 3.38
CA ARG A 149 36.20 -21.43 3.38
C ARG A 149 36.99 -21.83 4.61
N LYS A 150 38.04 -21.08 4.94
CA LYS A 150 38.92 -21.38 6.09
C LYS A 150 38.16 -21.30 7.41
N ALA A 151 37.36 -20.25 7.59
CA ALA A 151 36.54 -20.06 8.79
C ALA A 151 35.54 -21.21 8.97
N ARG A 152 34.82 -21.60 7.91
CA ARG A 152 33.86 -22.71 7.96
C ARG A 152 34.51 -24.06 8.25
N ILE A 153 35.69 -24.33 7.69
CA ILE A 153 36.45 -25.56 8.00
C ILE A 153 36.90 -25.53 9.47
N ALA A 154 37.39 -24.40 9.97
CA ALA A 154 37.78 -24.26 11.37
C ALA A 154 36.58 -24.43 12.32
N ASP A 155 35.43 -23.84 11.99
CA ASP A 155 34.18 -24.03 12.74
C ASP A 155 33.72 -25.48 12.75
N ALA A 156 33.77 -26.16 11.59
CA ALA A 156 33.42 -27.57 11.49
C ALA A 156 34.36 -28.46 12.34
N LYS A 157 35.67 -28.15 12.36
CA LYS A 157 36.64 -28.84 13.22
C LYS A 157 36.35 -28.60 14.71
N ARG A 158 36.17 -27.33 15.10
CA ARG A 158 35.79 -26.98 16.48
C ARG A 158 34.52 -27.70 16.93
N TRP A 159 33.51 -27.74 16.07
CA TRP A 159 32.27 -28.44 16.36
C TRP A 159 32.50 -29.95 16.51
N ALA A 160 33.29 -30.56 15.62
CA ALA A 160 33.63 -31.99 15.68
C ALA A 160 34.39 -32.37 16.95
N GLU A 161 35.36 -31.56 17.35
CA GLU A 161 36.15 -31.74 18.58
C GLU A 161 35.28 -31.60 19.83
N ALA A 162 34.36 -30.62 19.84
CA ALA A 162 33.42 -30.40 20.94
C ALA A 162 32.28 -31.43 20.99
N ASN A 163 32.00 -32.16 19.90
CA ASN A 163 30.87 -33.09 19.78
C ASN A 163 31.31 -34.45 19.21
N PRO A 164 32.21 -35.19 19.87
CA PRO A 164 32.79 -36.42 19.32
C PRO A 164 31.76 -37.54 19.14
N ASP A 165 30.81 -37.69 20.06
CA ASP A 165 29.77 -38.75 19.99
C ASP A 165 28.76 -38.48 18.89
N ARG A 166 28.31 -37.22 18.78
CA ARG A 166 27.40 -36.79 17.72
C ARG A 166 28.04 -36.90 16.34
N ARG A 167 29.34 -36.67 16.24
CA ARG A 167 30.10 -36.91 15.00
C ARG A 167 30.13 -38.40 14.65
N ARG A 168 30.34 -39.29 15.63
CA ARG A 168 30.31 -40.75 15.41
C ARG A 168 28.95 -41.24 14.94
N GLU A 169 27.88 -40.79 15.58
CA GLU A 169 26.50 -41.09 15.18
C GLU A 169 26.22 -40.66 13.73
N ILE A 170 26.63 -39.44 13.36
CA ILE A 170 26.49 -38.96 11.98
C ILE A 170 27.23 -39.88 11.01
N VAL A 171 28.51 -40.19 11.27
CA VAL A 171 29.33 -41.04 10.39
C VAL A 171 28.69 -42.43 10.24
N GLN A 172 28.26 -43.06 11.33
CA GLN A 172 27.58 -44.36 11.30
C GLN A 172 26.31 -44.31 10.45
N ARG A 173 25.52 -43.23 10.54
CA ARG A 173 24.32 -43.04 9.72
C ARG A 173 24.59 -42.91 8.21
N TRP A 174 25.80 -42.51 7.82
CA TRP A 174 26.19 -42.43 6.40
C TRP A 174 26.78 -43.75 5.88
N GLU A 175 27.20 -44.65 6.76
CA GLU A 175 27.80 -45.95 6.43
C GLU A 175 26.77 -47.10 6.40
N THR A 176 25.58 -46.89 6.96
CA THR A 176 24.38 -47.74 6.84
C THR A 176 23.46 -47.29 5.72
#